data_AF-W1YBY9-F1
#
_entry.id   AF-W1YBY9-F1
#
_cell.length_a   1.000
_cell.length_b   1.000
_cell.length_c   1.000
_cell.angle_alpha   90.00
_cell.angle_beta   90.00
_cell.angle_gamma   90.00
#
_symmetry.space_group_name_H-M   'P 1'
#
loop_
_entity.id
_entity.type
_entity.pdbx_description
1 polymer ?
#
loop_
_entity_poly.entity_id
_entity_poly.type
_entity_poly.pdbx_seq_one_letter_code
_entity_poly.pdbx_strand_id
1 'polypeptide(L)' 'YPQIELELYEQGSKKVEISVQEGLIDIGIICTKPNPKEFESFYLTSDPLSVIIPKSSPLAKEKEIRLEMLADES' A
#
# COMPACT_ATOMS: atom_id res chain seq x y z
N TYR A 1 -5.67 -15.12 18.53
CA TYR A 1 -6.99 -15.74 18.64
C TYR A 1 -7.07 -16.91 17.66
N PRO A 2 -6.76 -18.15 18.07
CA PRO A 2 -6.62 -19.27 17.14
C PRO A 2 -7.94 -19.83 16.58
N GLN A 3 -9.08 -19.39 17.11
CA GLN A 3 -10.43 -19.80 16.64
C GLN A 3 -11.12 -18.76 15.76
N ILE A 4 -10.41 -17.69 15.38
CA ILE A 4 -10.92 -16.71 14.43
C ILE A 4 -10.35 -17.07 13.06
N GLU A 5 -11.23 -17.38 12.13
CA GLU A 5 -10.89 -17.54 10.73
C GLU A 5 -10.71 -16.16 10.09
N LEU A 6 -9.69 -16.01 9.25
CA LEU A 6 -9.37 -14.75 8.59
C LEU A 6 -9.50 -14.95 7.09
N GLU A 7 -10.29 -14.09 6.46
CA GLU A 7 -10.38 -13.99 5.01
C GLU A 7 -9.68 -12.70 4.57
N LEU A 8 -8.85 -12.79 3.54
CA LEU A 8 -8.09 -11.66 2.99
C LEU A 8 -8.43 -11.46 1.53
N TYR A 9 -8.79 -10.22 1.18
CA TYR A 9 -9.09 -9.81 -0.19
C TYR A 9 -8.18 -8.66 -0.59
N GLU A 10 -7.48 -8.80 -1.71
CA GLU A 10 -6.63 -7.75 -2.25
C GLU A 10 -7.34 -7.05 -3.42
N GLN A 11 -7.69 -5.77 -3.22
CA GLN A 11 -8.39 -4.94 -4.19
C GLN A 11 -7.91 -3.49 -4.10
N GLY A 12 -8.15 -2.69 -5.14
CA GLY A 12 -7.83 -1.26 -5.12
C GLY A 12 -8.67 -0.48 -4.09
N SER A 13 -8.12 0.61 -3.53
CA SER A 13 -8.69 1.34 -2.38
C SER A 13 -10.18 1.67 -2.51
N LYS A 14 -10.62 2.10 -3.70
CA LYS A 14 -12.03 2.43 -3.94
C LYS A 14 -12.97 1.22 -3.76
N LYS A 15 -12.56 0.03 -4.21
CA LYS A 15 -13.37 -1.17 -4.00
C LYS A 15 -13.38 -1.59 -2.55
N VAL A 16 -12.24 -1.48 -1.86
CA VAL A 16 -12.15 -1.72 -0.42
C VAL A 16 -13.13 -0.82 0.35
N GLU A 17 -13.16 0.48 0.06
CA GLU A 17 -14.11 1.43 0.66
C GLU A 17 -15.57 1.00 0.43
N ILE A 18 -15.94 0.65 -0.81
CA ILE A 18 -17.29 0.19 -1.15
C ILE A 18 -17.63 -1.12 -0.41
N SER A 19 -16.71 -2.08 -0.37
CA SER A 19 -16.94 -3.37 0.30
C SER A 19 -17.15 -3.22 1.80
N VAL A 20 -16.47 -2.27 2.45
CA VAL A 20 -16.73 -1.93 3.86
C VAL A 20 -18.12 -1.28 4.00
N GLN A 21 -18.50 -0.34 3.14
CA GLN A 21 -19.83 0.31 3.18
C GLN A 21 -20.99 -0.67 2.94
N GLU A 22 -20.80 -1.64 2.06
CA GLU A 22 -21.78 -2.68 1.74
C GLU A 22 -21.81 -3.82 2.76
N GLY A 23 -20.89 -3.82 3.75
CA GLY A 23 -20.79 -4.86 4.77
C GLY A 23 -20.28 -6.21 4.24
N LEU A 24 -19.56 -6.20 3.13
CA LEU A 24 -18.96 -7.40 2.53
C LEU A 24 -17.65 -7.79 3.22
N ILE A 25 -16.97 -6.82 3.83
CA ILE A 25 -15.77 -7.02 4.66
C ILE A 25 -15.86 -6.14 5.90
N ASP A 26 -15.30 -6.62 7.02
CA ASP A 26 -15.37 -5.90 8.30
C ASP A 26 -14.38 -4.73 8.39
N ILE A 27 -13.20 -4.89 7.78
CA ILE A 27 -12.07 -3.96 7.92
C ILE A 27 -11.40 -3.75 6.56
N GLY A 28 -11.11 -2.49 6.23
CA GLY A 28 -10.34 -2.12 5.03
C GLY A 28 -9.01 -1.46 5.39
N ILE A 29 -7.94 -1.81 4.66
CA ILE A 29 -6.64 -1.13 4.71
C ILE A 29 -6.45 -0.40 3.39
N ILE A 30 -6.31 0.92 3.43
CA ILE A 30 -6.18 1.76 2.24
C ILE A 30 -5.06 2.80 2.40
N CYS A 31 -4.45 3.20 1.29
CA CYS A 31 -3.42 4.26 1.26
C CYS A 31 -3.99 5.66 0.97
N THR A 32 -5.29 5.75 0.66
CA THR A 32 -6.01 7.02 0.44
C THR A 32 -6.65 7.50 1.74
N LYS A 33 -6.89 8.81 1.86
CA LYS A 33 -7.64 9.35 3.00
C LYS A 33 -9.13 9.01 2.83
N PRO A 34 -9.73 8.17 3.70
CA PRO A 34 -11.15 7.85 3.61
C PRO A 34 -12.02 9.07 3.92
N ASN A 35 -13.27 9.06 3.46
CA ASN A 35 -14.24 10.08 3.82
C ASN A 35 -14.61 9.95 5.32
N PRO A 36 -14.27 10.94 6.18
CA PRO A 36 -14.47 10.83 7.62
C PRO A 36 -15.95 10.87 8.04
N LYS A 37 -16.87 11.18 7.13
CA LYS A 37 -18.32 11.10 7.39
C LYS A 37 -18.85 9.66 7.27
N GLU A 38 -18.16 8.84 6.50
CA GLU A 38 -18.58 7.47 6.15
C GLU A 38 -17.79 6.42 6.92
N PHE A 39 -16.56 6.74 7.32
CA PHE A 39 -15.64 5.79 7.94
C PHE A 39 -14.99 6.33 9.20
N GLU A 40 -14.96 5.48 10.23
CA GLU A 40 -13.98 5.58 11.30
C GLU A 40 -12.63 5.04 10.79
N SER A 41 -11.55 5.79 10.98
CA SER A 41 -10.23 5.40 10.49
C SER A 41 -9.12 5.89 11.40
N PHE A 42 -8.01 5.16 11.40
CA PHE A 42 -6.79 5.55 12.11
C PHE A 42 -5.58 5.29 11.22
N TYR A 43 -4.48 5.97 11.53
CA TYR A 43 -3.22 5.79 10.83
C TYR A 43 -2.55 4.47 11.26
N LEU A 44 -2.22 3.62 10.30
CA LEU A 44 -1.53 2.36 10.56
C LEU A 44 -0.01 2.49 10.49
N THR A 45 0.53 2.90 9.32
CA THR A 45 1.98 3.01 9.09
C THR A 45 2.29 3.90 7.89
N SER A 46 3.56 4.26 7.72
CA SER A 46 4.10 4.85 6.50
C SER A 46 4.73 3.74 5.66
N ASP A 47 4.46 3.77 4.36
CA ASP A 47 5.04 2.85 3.39
C ASP A 47 5.77 3.67 2.30
N PRO A 48 7.07 3.98 2.49
CA PRO A 48 7.81 4.79 1.54
C PRO A 48 8.17 3.99 0.28
N LEU A 49 7.95 4.59 -0.89
CA LEU A 49 8.35 4.00 -2.16
C LEU A 49 9.88 3.86 -2.22
N SER A 50 10.35 2.65 -2.55
CA SER A 50 11.78 2.34 -2.67
C SER A 50 12.11 1.80 -4.06
N VAL A 51 13.32 2.09 -4.54
CA VAL A 51 13.80 1.59 -5.83
C VAL A 51 14.33 0.17 -5.65
N ILE A 52 13.80 -0.79 -6.43
CA ILE A 52 14.30 -2.16 -6.48
C ILE A 52 15.11 -2.32 -7.76
N ILE A 53 16.42 -2.59 -7.63
CA ILE A 53 17.34 -2.69 -8.77
C ILE A 53 18.14 -4.01 -8.74
N PRO A 54 18.47 -4.59 -9.91
CA PRO A 54 19.37 -5.73 -9.99
C PRO A 54 20.75 -5.42 -9.40
N LYS A 55 21.36 -6.38 -8.71
CA LYS A 55 22.71 -6.24 -8.11
C LYS A 55 23.81 -5.91 -9.13
N SER A 56 23.58 -6.21 -10.40
CA SER A 56 24.50 -5.92 -11.50
C SER A 56 24.39 -4.49 -12.04
N SER A 57 23.33 -3.74 -11.67
CA SER A 57 23.17 -2.35 -12.12
C SER A 57 24.28 -1.46 -11.53
N PRO A 58 24.83 -0.51 -12.30
CA PRO A 58 25.74 0.50 -11.76
C PRO A 58 25.14 1.23 -10.54
N LEU A 59 23.83 1.49 -10.55
CA LEU A 59 23.11 2.15 -9.46
C LEU A 59 23.08 1.32 -8.16
N ALA A 60 23.33 0.00 -8.23
CA ALA A 60 23.35 -0.87 -7.05
C ALA A 60 24.53 -0.60 -6.11
N LYS A 61 25.51 0.19 -6.57
CA LYS A 61 26.64 0.65 -5.75
C LYS A 61 26.32 1.92 -4.96
N GLU A 62 25.26 2.61 -5.32
CA GLU A 62 24.84 3.85 -4.66
C GLU A 62 24.10 3.52 -3.37
N LYS A 63 24.39 4.29 -2.31
CA LYS A 63 23.69 4.15 -1.02
C LYS A 63 22.27 4.74 -1.08
N GLU A 64 22.10 5.78 -1.88
CA GLU A 64 20.84 6.50 -2.10
C GLU A 64 20.79 6.94 -3.56
N ILE A 65 19.60 6.90 -4.18
CA ILE A 65 19.41 7.21 -5.60
C ILE A 65 18.46 8.41 -5.71
N ARG A 66 18.86 9.43 -6.47
CA ARG A 66 17.97 10.56 -6.80
C ARG A 66 17.05 10.17 -7.94
N LEU A 67 15.84 10.74 -7.98
CA LEU A 67 14.84 10.41 -8.99
C LEU A 67 15.36 10.62 -10.42
N GLU A 68 16.15 11.69 -10.65
CA GLU A 68 16.76 11.98 -11.96
C GLU A 68 17.70 10.86 -12.46
N MET A 69 18.30 10.07 -11.56
CA MET A 69 19.21 8.98 -11.94
C MET A 69 18.47 7.79 -12.55
N LEU A 70 17.15 7.74 -12.41
CA LEU A 70 16.29 6.72 -13.03
C LEU A 70 15.80 7.12 -14.42
N ALA A 71 16.16 8.29 -14.93
CA ALA A 71 15.67 8.79 -16.22
C ALA A 71 16.03 7.88 -17.41
N ASP A 72 17.15 7.16 -17.30
CA ASP A 72 17.67 6.24 -18.31
C ASP A 72 17.37 4.75 -18.00
N GLU A 73 16.66 4.46 -16.90
CA GLU A 73 16.20 3.10 -16.57
C GLU A 73 14.82 2.87 -17.23
N SER A 74 14.63 1.72 -17.90
CA SER A 74 13.41 1.34 -18.63
C SER A 74 12.94 -0.06 -18.28
#